data_AF-A0A9P9SC61-F1
#
_entry.id   AF-A0A9P9SC61-F1
#
_cell.length_a   1.000
_cell.length_b   1.000
_cell.length_c   1.000
_cell.angle_alpha   90.00
_cell.angle_beta   90.00
_cell.angle_gamma   90.00
#
_symmetry.space_group_name_H-M   'P 1'
#
loop_
_entity.id
_entity.type
_entity.pdbx_description
1 polymer ?
#
loop_
_entity_poly.entity_id
_entity_poly.type
_entity_poly.pdbx_seq_one_letter_code
_entity_poly.pdbx_strand_id
1 'polypeptide(L)'
;MRSLQILATLPVTWVAAFSFNAWDLGFHGMYPTQHFQSVDFQPPAPKVTKSDPRCDKGNLFITPRGPLVNGAARGPVILDNKGEMIWMDNTKYEQAMNFNVQKYKGEDYLTFWTKTKKRTKKNGKVKKSKKSFVMLNSAYEVAYKITPQGHGLKGDSHEFRITPEGTALIAIYKKHEVDCTDLGLGKKCWIQDGWFQEIDIETNELLFEWKATDHISMKDVYSSPSMKDGHGKSKEDAFDFFHINSVDKTESGDYIVSARYMLAVICISGKTGELLWQLGGKNNNFKDLDHALNFAWQHHVTWQGNNTLSLFDNHANTVLHAPSKHSKGMIIHLDMEKMTASLVHKYVHPDKILNVSQGSVQIIPESGNVLVGFGNSPTYVEYGFDGEVLCAAHFAPHLLFELVDFGFVKSYRVFKHPWVGKPNTVPDVVVKDGTAYVSWNGATEVTGWRLQIASEMDAEDEEEFVTVKDVKRDGFETGIKLDKKHKYVRVVALDAKSGVLASSAIVKAPRKSSLSFLSIFAIMTVSALLSGTTAAFLIHRRRLPSTLSLTRLRIHFPRSLSDLKFRSHTGYKDVPVVDEDYDTEAAPLLLDERVVSP
;
A
#
# COMPACT_ATOMS: atom_id res chain seq x y z
N MET A 1 0.61 31.95 57.77
CA MET A 1 1.85 31.15 57.86
C MET A 1 1.73 29.98 56.89
N ARG A 2 2.65 29.94 55.90
CA ARG A 2 3.15 28.81 55.11
C ARG A 2 2.16 27.72 54.64
N SER A 3 1.82 27.78 53.35
CA SER A 3 1.46 26.61 52.54
C SER A 3 2.70 26.17 51.75
N LEU A 4 3.06 24.90 51.88
CA LEU A 4 4.22 24.25 51.25
C LEU A 4 4.11 24.26 49.72
N GLN A 5 5.11 24.80 49.04
CA GLN A 5 5.39 24.50 47.63
C GLN A 5 6.32 23.28 47.60
N ILE A 6 5.82 22.16 47.05
CA ILE A 6 6.68 21.04 46.65
C ILE A 6 6.97 21.25 45.17
N LEU A 7 8.19 21.68 44.87
CA LEU A 7 8.73 21.73 43.53
C LEU A 7 9.11 20.29 43.14
N ALA A 8 8.32 19.66 42.27
CA ALA A 8 8.70 18.38 41.67
C ALA A 8 9.78 18.65 40.62
N THR A 9 11.04 18.48 41.00
CA THR A 9 12.17 18.39 40.07
C THR A 9 12.12 17.02 39.39
N LEU A 10 11.61 16.97 38.16
CA LEU A 10 11.77 15.80 37.29
C LEU A 10 13.23 15.72 36.81
N PRO A 11 13.89 14.55 36.87
CA PRO A 11 15.23 14.38 36.35
C PRO A 11 15.19 14.42 34.81
N VAL A 12 15.83 15.43 34.25
CA VAL A 12 16.09 15.56 32.81
C VAL A 12 17.19 14.59 32.43
N THR A 13 16.83 13.36 32.08
CA THR A 13 17.71 12.47 31.31
C THR A 13 16.86 11.58 30.42
N TRP A 14 17.20 11.55 29.12
CA TRP A 14 16.55 10.84 28.00
C TRP A 14 15.33 11.55 27.38
N VAL A 15 15.52 12.79 26.92
CA VAL A 15 14.82 13.23 25.72
C VAL A 15 15.60 12.64 24.54
N ALA A 16 15.20 11.47 24.06
CA ALA A 16 15.49 11.14 22.67
C ALA A 16 14.95 12.30 21.84
N ALA A 17 15.80 12.95 21.06
CA ALA A 17 15.39 14.07 20.22
C ALA A 17 14.46 13.53 19.12
N PHE A 18 13.18 13.32 19.44
CA PHE A 18 12.14 13.17 18.44
C PHE A 18 11.99 14.53 17.77
N SER A 19 12.69 14.74 16.67
CA SER A 19 12.40 15.83 15.74
C SER A 19 11.08 15.51 15.03
N PHE A 20 9.97 15.64 15.74
CA PHE A 20 8.64 15.53 15.13
C PHE A 20 8.47 16.71 14.18
N ASN A 21 8.62 16.45 12.89
CA ASN A 21 8.27 17.40 11.84
C ASN A 21 6.77 17.26 11.53
N ALA A 22 6.21 18.29 10.87
CA ALA A 22 4.78 18.36 10.60
C ALA A 22 4.22 17.15 9.83
N TRP A 23 5.06 16.50 9.00
CA TRP A 23 4.70 15.29 8.28
C TRP A 23 4.50 14.11 9.23
N ASP A 24 5.43 13.86 10.16
CA ASP A 24 5.35 12.72 11.10
C ASP A 24 4.25 12.88 12.16
N LEU A 25 3.79 14.12 12.36
CA LEU A 25 2.62 14.45 13.20
C LEU A 25 1.29 14.35 12.43
N GLY A 26 1.30 14.08 11.13
CA GLY A 26 0.10 13.93 10.31
C GLY A 26 -0.55 15.23 9.86
N PHE A 27 0.11 16.39 9.96
CA PHE A 27 -0.43 17.66 9.44
C PHE A 27 -0.55 17.68 7.91
N HIS A 28 0.16 16.78 7.21
CA HIS A 28 0.02 16.54 5.77
C HIS A 28 -1.01 15.46 5.42
N GLY A 29 -1.83 15.06 6.38
CA GLY A 29 -2.75 13.94 6.27
C GLY A 29 -2.17 12.65 6.83
N MET A 30 -3.06 11.70 7.11
CA MET A 30 -2.73 10.40 7.69
C MET A 30 -2.27 9.38 6.64
N TYR A 31 -2.44 9.71 5.36
CA TYR A 31 -1.88 9.02 4.21
C TYR A 31 -1.53 10.08 3.15
N PRO A 32 -0.35 10.73 3.26
CA PRO A 32 0.07 11.74 2.30
C PRO A 32 0.22 11.14 0.89
N THR A 33 -0.36 11.80 -0.10
CA THR A 33 -0.37 11.37 -1.51
C THR A 33 0.22 12.41 -2.45
N GLN A 34 0.70 11.96 -3.60
CA GLN A 34 1.04 12.84 -4.73
C GLN A 34 -0.25 13.22 -5.48
N HIS A 35 -0.24 14.39 -6.11
CA HIS A 35 -1.35 14.89 -6.91
C HIS A 35 -0.84 15.46 -8.23
N PHE A 36 -1.55 15.18 -9.31
CA PHE A 36 -1.19 15.58 -10.66
C PHE A 36 -2.33 16.38 -11.31
N GLN A 37 -2.03 17.17 -12.33
CA GLN A 37 -3.04 17.88 -13.12
C GLN A 37 -3.53 17.03 -14.30
N SER A 38 -2.64 16.27 -14.95
CA SER A 38 -2.89 15.48 -16.16
C SER A 38 -3.72 14.22 -15.90
N VAL A 39 -3.66 13.67 -14.69
CA VAL A 39 -4.28 12.39 -14.32
C VAL A 39 -4.84 12.40 -12.90
N ASP A 40 -5.84 11.56 -12.63
CA ASP A 40 -6.47 11.39 -11.31
C ASP A 40 -5.91 10.15 -10.57
N PHE A 41 -4.60 10.18 -10.33
CA PHE A 41 -3.91 9.20 -9.48
C PHE A 41 -3.47 9.85 -8.17
N GLN A 42 -3.56 9.09 -7.09
CA GLN A 42 -3.12 9.52 -5.75
C GLN A 42 -2.19 8.48 -5.13
N PRO A 43 -1.03 8.21 -5.74
CA PRO A 43 -0.04 7.30 -5.17
C PRO A 43 0.46 7.86 -3.83
N PRO A 44 1.01 7.01 -2.95
CA PRO A 44 1.64 7.51 -1.73
C PRO A 44 2.76 8.49 -2.06
N ALA A 45 3.03 9.41 -1.14
CA ALA A 45 4.20 10.29 -1.15
C ALA A 45 5.15 9.87 -0.01
N PRO A 46 6.02 8.86 -0.23
CA PRO A 46 6.93 8.41 0.81
C PRO A 46 7.85 9.54 1.25
N LYS A 47 8.08 9.61 2.54
CA LYS A 47 9.09 10.46 3.12
C LYS A 47 10.38 9.68 3.29
N VAL A 48 11.39 10.03 2.51
CA VAL A 48 12.74 9.47 2.64
C VAL A 48 13.37 10.04 3.91
N THR A 49 13.67 9.17 4.87
CA THR A 49 14.32 9.53 6.15
C THR A 49 15.82 9.30 6.13
N LYS A 50 16.29 8.37 5.29
CA LYS A 50 17.71 8.14 5.04
C LYS A 50 17.96 7.81 3.57
N SER A 51 19.05 8.35 3.04
CA SER A 51 19.52 8.09 1.68
C SER A 51 21.04 7.98 1.65
N ASP A 52 21.54 6.95 0.96
CA ASP A 52 22.96 6.69 0.74
C ASP A 52 23.20 6.44 -0.77
N PRO A 53 24.33 6.88 -1.35
CA PRO A 53 24.66 6.58 -2.74
C PRO A 53 24.63 5.09 -3.10
N ARG A 54 24.95 4.21 -2.14
CA ARG A 54 24.95 2.75 -2.25
C ARG A 54 23.55 2.13 -2.31
N CYS A 55 22.49 2.91 -2.05
CA CYS A 55 21.15 2.38 -2.22
C CYS A 55 20.90 2.01 -3.68
N ASP A 56 20.25 0.88 -3.86
CA ASP A 56 19.84 0.34 -5.13
C ASP A 56 19.01 1.37 -5.92
N LYS A 57 19.13 1.37 -7.24
CA LYS A 57 18.47 2.36 -8.12
C LYS A 57 17.19 1.83 -8.75
N GLY A 58 16.80 0.58 -8.44
CA GLY A 58 15.57 -0.04 -8.89
C GLY A 58 14.31 0.68 -8.39
N ASN A 59 13.20 0.30 -9.01
CA ASN A 59 11.87 0.83 -8.73
C ASN A 59 11.26 0.08 -7.55
N LEU A 60 10.43 0.76 -6.76
CA LEU A 60 9.71 0.19 -5.63
C LEU A 60 8.31 -0.27 -6.06
N PHE A 61 7.93 -1.48 -5.64
CA PHE A 61 6.65 -2.10 -5.92
C PHE A 61 5.88 -2.26 -4.61
N ILE A 62 4.75 -1.56 -4.51
CA ILE A 62 3.93 -1.52 -3.31
C ILE A 62 2.45 -1.67 -3.63
N THR A 63 1.67 -2.10 -2.63
CA THR A 63 0.22 -2.25 -2.71
C THR A 63 -0.44 -1.52 -1.54
N PRO A 64 -0.57 -0.18 -1.61
CA PRO A 64 -1.17 0.59 -0.54
C PRO A 64 -2.58 0.10 -0.20
N ARG A 65 -2.81 -0.13 1.09
CA ARG A 65 -4.05 -0.67 1.65
C ARG A 65 -4.29 -0.09 3.04
N GLY A 66 -5.50 -0.34 3.54
CA GLY A 66 -5.95 0.10 4.86
C GLY A 66 -7.22 0.95 4.75
N PRO A 67 -7.92 1.19 5.86
CA PRO A 67 -9.14 2.00 5.89
C PRO A 67 -8.92 3.45 5.42
N LEU A 68 -7.70 3.98 5.54
CA LEU A 68 -7.37 5.33 5.08
C LEU A 68 -6.94 5.40 3.60
N VAL A 69 -6.78 4.24 2.94
CA VAL A 69 -6.42 4.16 1.50
C VAL A 69 -7.69 3.93 0.68
N ASN A 70 -8.22 5.00 0.08
CA ASN A 70 -9.52 5.00 -0.57
C ASN A 70 -9.49 5.70 -1.95
N GLY A 71 -10.56 5.52 -2.73
CA GLY A 71 -10.73 6.19 -4.03
C GLY A 71 -9.52 6.02 -4.96
N ALA A 72 -9.03 7.15 -5.47
CA ALA A 72 -7.93 7.24 -6.43
C ALA A 72 -6.57 6.77 -5.89
N ALA A 73 -6.45 6.53 -4.58
CA ALA A 73 -5.25 6.04 -3.92
C ALA A 73 -5.15 4.50 -3.86
N ARG A 74 -6.18 3.77 -4.28
CA ARG A 74 -6.17 2.30 -4.25
C ARG A 74 -5.48 1.73 -5.50
N GLY A 75 -4.81 0.60 -5.31
CA GLY A 75 -4.25 -0.19 -6.41
C GLY A 75 -2.75 -0.46 -6.26
N PRO A 76 -2.16 -1.27 -7.16
CA PRO A 76 -0.71 -1.46 -7.21
C PRO A 76 -0.03 -0.17 -7.70
N VAL A 77 1.15 0.13 -7.13
CA VAL A 77 1.93 1.34 -7.45
C VAL A 77 3.40 0.96 -7.66
N ILE A 78 3.98 1.50 -8.73
CA ILE A 78 5.42 1.54 -8.96
C ILE A 78 5.91 2.97 -8.66
N LEU A 79 6.89 3.09 -7.77
CA LEU A 79 7.60 4.33 -7.50
C LEU A 79 9.05 4.20 -7.96
N ASP A 80 9.69 5.31 -8.31
CA ASP A 80 11.14 5.34 -8.47
C ASP A 80 11.85 5.31 -7.10
N ASN A 81 13.19 5.30 -7.12
CA ASN A 81 13.99 5.28 -5.90
C ASN A 81 13.94 6.57 -5.05
N LYS A 82 13.34 7.64 -5.57
CA LYS A 82 13.08 8.90 -4.86
C LYS A 82 11.65 8.98 -4.31
N GLY A 83 10.80 8.02 -4.65
CA GLY A 83 9.39 7.98 -4.27
C GLY A 83 8.46 8.68 -5.26
N GLU A 84 8.93 9.10 -6.44
CA GLU A 84 8.08 9.65 -7.50
C GLU A 84 7.31 8.54 -8.21
N MET A 85 6.09 8.83 -8.66
CA MET A 85 5.29 7.84 -9.37
C MET A 85 5.92 7.43 -10.70
N ILE A 86 5.89 6.13 -11.00
CA ILE A 86 6.15 5.58 -12.34
C ILE A 86 4.86 5.06 -12.95
N TRP A 87 4.12 4.23 -12.19
CA TRP A 87 2.89 3.61 -12.65
C TRP A 87 1.92 3.35 -11.51
N MET A 88 0.63 3.44 -11.81
CA MET A 88 -0.47 3.05 -10.92
C MET A 88 -1.67 2.63 -11.74
N ASP A 89 -2.45 1.68 -11.22
CA ASP A 89 -3.80 1.39 -11.68
C ASP A 89 -4.79 1.44 -10.53
N ASN A 90 -5.73 2.38 -10.57
CA ASN A 90 -6.80 2.54 -9.58
C ASN A 90 -8.19 2.15 -10.12
N THR A 91 -8.26 1.45 -11.26
CA THR A 91 -9.53 1.18 -11.96
C THR A 91 -9.80 -0.32 -12.11
N LYS A 92 -8.84 -1.08 -12.65
CA LYS A 92 -8.96 -2.52 -12.90
C LYS A 92 -8.57 -3.33 -11.66
N TYR A 93 -7.60 -2.82 -10.90
CA TYR A 93 -6.93 -3.56 -9.83
C TYR A 93 -7.03 -2.87 -8.47
N GLU A 94 -8.19 -2.30 -8.13
CA GLU A 94 -8.48 -1.60 -6.85
C GLU A 94 -8.06 -2.38 -5.59
N GLN A 95 -8.00 -3.72 -5.67
CA GLN A 95 -7.37 -4.56 -4.66
C GLN A 95 -6.29 -5.41 -5.34
N ALA A 96 -5.05 -5.19 -4.92
CA ALA A 96 -3.89 -5.97 -5.30
C ALA A 96 -3.03 -6.28 -4.06
N MET A 97 -2.32 -7.41 -4.08
CA MET A 97 -1.32 -7.81 -3.08
C MET A 97 -0.21 -8.62 -3.77
N ASN A 98 0.97 -8.69 -3.15
CA ASN A 98 2.17 -9.31 -3.72
C ASN A 98 2.57 -8.72 -5.08
N PHE A 99 2.58 -7.39 -5.19
CA PHE A 99 3.01 -6.73 -6.41
C PHE A 99 4.53 -6.80 -6.56
N ASN A 100 4.99 -7.57 -7.54
CA ASN A 100 6.41 -7.88 -7.73
C ASN A 100 6.78 -7.98 -9.22
N VAL A 101 8.08 -7.96 -9.53
CA VAL A 101 8.62 -8.33 -10.85
C VAL A 101 9.16 -9.75 -10.77
N GLN A 102 8.70 -10.62 -11.66
CA GLN A 102 9.19 -12.00 -11.76
C GLN A 102 9.49 -12.35 -13.21
N LYS A 103 10.54 -13.13 -13.44
CA LYS A 103 10.98 -13.53 -14.77
C LYS A 103 10.25 -14.81 -15.19
N TYR A 104 9.76 -14.85 -16.41
CA TYR A 104 9.16 -16.03 -17.03
C TYR A 104 9.58 -16.12 -18.49
N LYS A 105 10.18 -17.26 -18.88
CA LYS A 105 10.73 -17.49 -20.24
C LYS A 105 11.69 -16.38 -20.72
N GLY A 106 12.49 -15.84 -19.80
CA GLY A 106 13.49 -14.79 -20.09
C GLY A 106 12.97 -13.35 -19.94
N GLU A 107 11.65 -13.16 -20.00
CA GLU A 107 10.99 -11.85 -19.95
C GLU A 107 10.53 -11.50 -18.53
N ASP A 108 10.52 -10.21 -18.21
CA ASP A 108 10.06 -9.71 -16.92
C ASP A 108 8.57 -9.39 -16.96
N TYR A 109 7.83 -9.84 -15.94
CA TYR A 109 6.40 -9.57 -15.79
C TYR A 109 6.11 -8.92 -14.45
N LEU A 110 5.18 -7.97 -14.45
CA LEU A 110 4.54 -7.53 -13.21
C LEU A 110 3.57 -8.61 -12.74
N THR A 111 3.72 -9.05 -11.52
CA THR A 111 2.96 -10.15 -10.93
C THR A 111 2.24 -9.67 -9.68
N PHE A 112 0.98 -10.04 -9.51
CA PHE A 112 0.21 -9.77 -8.29
C PHE A 112 -1.07 -10.60 -8.23
N TRP A 113 -1.57 -10.80 -7.01
CA TRP A 113 -2.95 -11.23 -6.79
C TRP A 113 -3.89 -10.03 -6.91
N THR A 114 -5.09 -10.23 -7.46
CA THR A 114 -6.13 -9.19 -7.50
C THR A 114 -7.54 -9.73 -7.23
N LYS A 115 -8.37 -8.89 -6.60
CA LYS A 115 -9.81 -9.09 -6.42
C LYS A 115 -10.59 -8.00 -7.16
N THR A 116 -11.19 -8.36 -8.29
CA THR A 116 -12.04 -7.42 -9.05
C THR A 116 -13.48 -7.48 -8.52
N LYS A 117 -13.96 -6.36 -7.96
CA LYS A 117 -15.38 -6.18 -7.63
C LYS A 117 -16.17 -6.04 -8.94
N LYS A 118 -17.15 -6.91 -9.18
CA LYS A 118 -18.08 -6.69 -10.30
C LYS A 118 -19.13 -5.67 -9.86
N ARG A 119 -19.17 -4.50 -10.51
CA ARG A 119 -20.30 -3.56 -10.37
C ARG A 119 -21.61 -4.30 -10.61
N THR A 120 -22.57 -4.08 -9.72
CA THR A 120 -23.90 -4.71 -9.68
C THR A 120 -24.60 -4.61 -11.04
N LYS A 121 -25.23 -5.70 -11.51
CA LYS A 121 -26.20 -5.63 -12.61
C LYS A 121 -27.52 -5.06 -12.07
N LYS A 122 -28.25 -4.36 -12.95
CA LYS A 122 -29.56 -3.66 -12.79
C LYS A 122 -30.72 -4.45 -12.12
N ASN A 123 -30.49 -5.67 -11.62
CA ASN A 123 -31.53 -6.60 -11.12
C ASN A 123 -31.25 -7.12 -9.69
N GLY A 124 -30.56 -6.36 -8.83
CA GLY A 124 -30.39 -6.67 -7.40
C GLY A 124 -29.51 -7.88 -7.03
N LYS A 125 -29.07 -8.69 -8.00
CA LYS A 125 -28.13 -9.80 -7.75
C LYS A 125 -26.68 -9.30 -7.74
N VAL A 126 -26.07 -9.25 -6.55
CA VAL A 126 -24.64 -8.99 -6.38
C VAL A 126 -23.86 -10.11 -7.09
N LYS A 127 -23.06 -9.77 -8.10
CA LYS A 127 -22.14 -10.73 -8.70
C LYS A 127 -20.95 -10.90 -7.77
N LYS A 128 -20.64 -12.15 -7.40
CA LYS A 128 -19.45 -12.48 -6.60
C LYS A 128 -18.19 -11.89 -7.26
N SER A 129 -17.31 -11.34 -6.42
CA SER A 129 -15.99 -10.87 -6.82
C SER A 129 -15.17 -12.00 -7.44
N LYS A 130 -14.31 -11.67 -8.42
CA LYS A 130 -13.37 -12.63 -9.02
C LYS A 130 -11.98 -12.39 -8.45
N LYS A 131 -11.35 -13.45 -7.93
CA LYS A 131 -9.96 -13.46 -7.48
C LYS A 131 -9.11 -14.17 -8.54
N SER A 132 -7.93 -13.65 -8.83
CA SER A 132 -6.99 -14.25 -9.78
C SER A 132 -5.59 -13.70 -9.56
N PHE A 133 -4.58 -14.45 -10.01
CA PHE A 133 -3.23 -13.95 -10.15
C PHE A 133 -3.02 -13.46 -11.58
N VAL A 134 -2.36 -12.32 -11.73
CA VAL A 134 -2.21 -11.63 -13.01
C VAL A 134 -0.73 -11.40 -13.28
N MET A 135 -0.33 -11.65 -14.52
CA MET A 135 0.97 -11.26 -15.07
C MET A 135 0.75 -10.18 -16.13
N LEU A 136 1.29 -8.98 -15.92
CA LEU A 136 1.28 -7.92 -16.93
C LEU A 136 2.62 -7.87 -17.65
N ASN A 137 2.57 -7.70 -18.97
CA ASN A 137 3.76 -7.44 -19.79
C ASN A 137 4.24 -5.98 -19.63
N SER A 138 5.31 -5.61 -20.34
CA SER A 138 5.85 -4.24 -20.34
C SER A 138 4.85 -3.17 -20.80
N ALA A 139 3.83 -3.54 -21.58
CA ALA A 139 2.75 -2.65 -22.00
C ALA A 139 1.61 -2.54 -20.97
N TYR A 140 1.74 -3.16 -19.80
CA TYR A 140 0.73 -3.24 -18.74
C TYR A 140 -0.55 -3.98 -19.16
N GLU A 141 -0.44 -4.86 -20.16
CA GLU A 141 -1.51 -5.72 -20.63
C GLU A 141 -1.42 -7.10 -19.96
N VAL A 142 -2.58 -7.71 -19.68
CA VAL A 142 -2.63 -9.05 -19.07
C VAL A 142 -2.10 -10.07 -20.08
N ALA A 143 -0.89 -10.57 -19.84
CA ALA A 143 -0.29 -11.66 -20.60
C ALA A 143 -0.82 -13.01 -20.11
N TYR A 144 -0.84 -13.20 -18.79
CA TYR A 144 -1.32 -14.43 -18.16
C TYR A 144 -2.26 -14.15 -17.01
N LYS A 145 -3.19 -15.09 -16.82
CA LYS A 145 -4.11 -15.11 -15.69
C LYS A 145 -4.15 -16.52 -15.12
N ILE A 146 -3.76 -16.64 -13.87
CA ILE A 146 -3.69 -17.91 -13.16
C ILE A 146 -4.85 -17.98 -12.16
N THR A 147 -5.50 -19.13 -12.12
CA THR A 147 -6.56 -19.46 -11.14
C THR A 147 -6.32 -20.85 -10.57
N PRO A 148 -6.67 -21.07 -9.28
CA PRO A 148 -6.55 -22.40 -8.71
C PRO A 148 -7.45 -23.42 -9.43
N GLN A 149 -7.00 -24.66 -9.47
CA GLN A 149 -7.73 -25.78 -10.06
C GLN A 149 -8.50 -26.54 -8.99
N GLY A 150 -9.75 -26.90 -9.27
CA GLY A 150 -10.60 -27.64 -8.33
C GLY A 150 -11.88 -26.90 -7.93
N HIS A 151 -12.92 -27.66 -7.61
CA HIS A 151 -14.26 -27.12 -7.44
C HIS A 151 -14.36 -26.15 -6.25
N GLY A 152 -14.68 -24.89 -6.57
CA GLY A 152 -14.92 -23.84 -5.59
C GLY A 152 -13.67 -23.35 -4.85
N LEU A 153 -12.46 -23.65 -5.35
CA LEU A 153 -11.23 -23.05 -4.84
C LEU A 153 -11.11 -21.59 -5.30
N LYS A 154 -10.43 -20.79 -4.48
CA LYS A 154 -10.11 -19.40 -4.76
C LYS A 154 -8.66 -19.16 -4.41
N GLY A 155 -7.94 -18.48 -5.31
CA GLY A 155 -6.56 -18.10 -5.07
C GLY A 155 -6.51 -17.10 -3.93
N ASP A 156 -5.65 -17.36 -2.97
CA ASP A 156 -5.42 -16.50 -1.83
C ASP A 156 -4.34 -15.45 -2.15
N SER A 157 -4.39 -14.32 -1.45
CA SER A 157 -3.51 -13.18 -1.71
C SER A 157 -2.10 -13.31 -1.13
N HIS A 158 -1.83 -14.30 -0.27
CA HIS A 158 -0.58 -14.36 0.48
C HIS A 158 0.64 -14.77 -0.37
N GLU A 159 0.47 -15.56 -1.44
CA GLU A 159 1.59 -15.93 -2.31
C GLU A 159 1.27 -16.04 -3.79
N PHE A 160 2.20 -15.54 -4.62
CA PHE A 160 2.27 -15.81 -6.06
C PHE A 160 3.74 -15.81 -6.51
N ARG A 161 4.30 -17.00 -6.71
CA ARG A 161 5.72 -17.20 -6.98
C ARG A 161 5.92 -17.97 -8.28
N ILE A 162 6.76 -17.45 -9.17
CA ILE A 162 7.20 -18.18 -10.37
C ILE A 162 8.43 -19.00 -10.01
N THR A 163 8.37 -20.30 -10.29
CA THR A 163 9.48 -21.24 -10.03
C THR A 163 10.59 -21.09 -11.07
N PRO A 164 11.81 -21.59 -10.80
CA PRO A 164 12.87 -21.65 -11.80
C PRO A 164 12.48 -22.43 -13.08
N GLU A 165 11.55 -23.39 -12.96
CA GLU A 165 11.04 -24.17 -14.10
C GLU A 165 9.98 -23.43 -14.92
N GLY A 166 9.54 -22.24 -14.50
CA GLY A 166 8.52 -21.45 -15.19
C GLY A 166 7.09 -21.87 -14.88
N THR A 167 6.83 -22.42 -13.69
CA THR A 167 5.48 -22.72 -13.19
C THR A 167 5.08 -21.73 -12.11
N ALA A 168 3.79 -21.67 -11.76
CA ALA A 168 3.25 -20.77 -10.76
C ALA A 168 2.89 -21.51 -9.47
N LEU A 169 3.47 -21.09 -8.36
CA LEU A 169 3.04 -21.45 -7.01
C LEU A 169 2.02 -20.43 -6.50
N ILE A 170 0.88 -20.94 -6.04
CA ILE A 170 -0.20 -20.11 -5.49
C ILE A 170 -0.70 -20.67 -4.16
N ALA A 171 -0.96 -19.79 -3.20
CA ALA A 171 -1.60 -20.16 -1.94
C ALA A 171 -3.13 -20.23 -2.09
N ILE A 172 -3.76 -21.10 -1.31
CA ILE A 172 -5.21 -21.29 -1.28
C ILE A 172 -5.63 -21.50 0.18
N TYR A 173 -6.75 -20.88 0.56
CA TYR A 173 -7.45 -21.22 1.79
C TYR A 173 -8.76 -21.93 1.48
N LYS A 174 -8.96 -23.12 2.07
CA LYS A 174 -10.17 -23.92 1.88
C LYS A 174 -10.91 -24.09 3.19
N LYS A 175 -12.13 -23.56 3.25
CA LYS A 175 -13.04 -23.77 4.37
C LYS A 175 -13.80 -25.10 4.22
N HIS A 176 -13.63 -26.02 5.17
CA HIS A 176 -14.34 -27.30 5.23
C HIS A 176 -14.42 -27.86 6.66
N GLU A 177 -15.21 -28.91 6.83
CA GLU A 177 -15.32 -29.60 8.13
C GLU A 177 -14.30 -30.73 8.24
N VAL A 178 -13.78 -30.92 9.45
CA VAL A 178 -12.86 -32.01 9.81
C VAL A 178 -13.13 -32.46 11.25
N ASP A 179 -12.52 -33.58 11.66
CA ASP A 179 -12.49 -33.98 13.07
C ASP A 179 -11.53 -33.07 13.85
N CYS A 180 -12.07 -32.34 14.83
CA CYS A 180 -11.32 -31.41 15.67
C CYS A 180 -11.30 -31.86 17.14
N THR A 181 -11.49 -33.17 17.39
CA THR A 181 -11.45 -33.75 18.73
C THR A 181 -10.12 -33.43 19.42
N ASP A 182 -9.03 -33.42 18.66
CA ASP A 182 -7.68 -33.07 19.11
C ASP A 182 -7.53 -31.61 19.58
N LEU A 183 -8.40 -30.71 19.11
CA LEU A 183 -8.49 -29.33 19.56
C LEU A 183 -9.51 -29.12 20.68
N GLY A 184 -10.20 -30.17 21.12
CA GLY A 184 -11.30 -30.06 22.09
C GLY A 184 -12.58 -29.42 21.54
N LEU A 185 -12.67 -29.22 20.21
CA LEU A 185 -13.86 -28.63 19.55
C LEU A 185 -14.92 -29.68 19.18
N GLY A 186 -14.61 -30.97 19.39
CA GLY A 186 -15.50 -32.10 19.11
C GLY A 186 -15.24 -32.74 17.75
N LYS A 187 -16.01 -33.79 17.45
CA LYS A 187 -15.84 -34.67 16.27
C LYS A 187 -16.02 -33.99 14.92
N LYS A 188 -16.49 -32.75 14.91
CA LYS A 188 -16.73 -31.97 13.70
C LYS A 188 -16.59 -30.49 14.03
N CYS A 189 -15.63 -29.82 13.39
CA CYS A 189 -15.56 -28.36 13.40
C CYS A 189 -15.21 -27.85 11.99
N TRP A 190 -15.50 -26.59 11.74
CA TRP A 190 -15.07 -25.91 10.52
C TRP A 190 -13.67 -25.36 10.69
N ILE A 191 -12.80 -25.66 9.74
CA ILE A 191 -11.48 -25.07 9.64
C ILE A 191 -11.31 -24.32 8.33
N GLN A 192 -10.39 -23.37 8.36
CA GLN A 192 -9.80 -22.75 7.18
C GLN A 192 -8.44 -23.42 6.96
N ASP A 193 -8.39 -24.35 6.01
CA ASP A 193 -7.21 -25.14 5.70
C ASP A 193 -6.28 -24.39 4.75
N GLY A 194 -4.97 -24.53 4.96
CA GLY A 194 -3.91 -23.91 4.16
C GLY A 194 -3.39 -24.88 3.10
N TRP A 195 -3.59 -24.53 1.84
CA TRP A 195 -3.21 -25.32 0.67
C TRP A 195 -2.26 -24.52 -0.21
N PHE A 196 -1.52 -25.21 -1.07
CA PHE A 196 -0.90 -24.57 -2.23
C PHE A 196 -0.99 -25.47 -3.47
N GLN A 197 -0.88 -24.83 -4.63
CA GLN A 197 -0.83 -25.52 -5.91
C GLN A 197 0.36 -25.02 -6.73
N GLU A 198 1.00 -25.93 -7.46
CA GLU A 198 1.87 -25.62 -8.58
C GLU A 198 1.08 -25.78 -9.88
N ILE A 199 1.08 -24.73 -10.70
CA ILE A 199 0.26 -24.62 -11.91
C ILE A 199 1.14 -24.28 -13.11
N ASP A 200 0.89 -24.94 -14.24
CA ASP A 200 1.49 -24.53 -15.51
C ASP A 200 0.92 -23.17 -15.96
N ILE A 201 1.80 -22.20 -16.22
CA ILE A 201 1.39 -20.82 -16.51
C ILE A 201 0.67 -20.70 -17.87
N GLU A 202 1.04 -21.49 -18.88
CA GLU A 202 0.43 -21.46 -20.21
C GLU A 202 -0.95 -22.13 -20.20
N THR A 203 -1.02 -23.34 -19.66
CA THR A 203 -2.20 -24.20 -19.79
C THR A 203 -3.17 -24.06 -18.61
N ASN A 204 -2.73 -23.43 -17.51
CA ASN A 204 -3.42 -23.44 -16.21
C ASN A 204 -3.60 -24.86 -15.64
N GLU A 205 -2.87 -25.86 -16.12
CA GLU A 205 -2.96 -27.23 -15.61
C GLU A 205 -2.37 -27.36 -14.21
N LEU A 206 -3.01 -28.17 -13.38
CA LEU A 206 -2.51 -28.49 -12.04
C LEU A 206 -1.36 -29.49 -12.16
N LEU A 207 -0.19 -29.12 -11.62
CA LEU A 207 1.00 -29.97 -11.59
C LEU A 207 1.20 -30.63 -10.22
N PHE A 208 0.91 -29.88 -9.15
CA PHE A 208 1.05 -30.37 -7.78
C PHE A 208 0.02 -29.68 -6.86
N GLU A 209 -0.50 -30.39 -5.87
CA GLU A 209 -1.39 -29.87 -4.84
C GLU A 209 -0.98 -30.44 -3.48
N TRP A 210 -0.94 -29.58 -2.46
CA TRP A 210 -0.67 -29.98 -1.09
C TRP A 210 -1.65 -29.31 -0.13
N LYS A 211 -2.03 -30.05 0.92
CA LYS A 211 -3.06 -29.67 1.90
C LYS A 211 -2.50 -29.86 3.30
N ALA A 212 -2.55 -28.85 4.14
CA ALA A 212 -1.98 -28.96 5.48
C ALA A 212 -2.65 -30.07 6.30
N THR A 213 -3.97 -30.25 6.18
CA THR A 213 -4.70 -31.29 6.92
C THR A 213 -4.28 -32.72 6.64
N ASP A 214 -3.69 -33.01 5.47
CA ASP A 214 -3.22 -34.35 5.11
C ASP A 214 -1.89 -34.70 5.82
N HIS A 215 -1.14 -33.69 6.29
CA HIS A 215 0.24 -33.88 6.76
C HIS A 215 0.54 -33.26 8.14
N ILE A 216 -0.29 -32.33 8.63
CA ILE A 216 -0.03 -31.54 9.84
C ILE A 216 -1.06 -31.87 10.92
N SER A 217 -0.58 -32.24 12.11
CA SER A 217 -1.48 -32.41 13.25
C SER A 217 -1.93 -31.05 13.76
N MET A 218 -3.22 -30.92 14.08
CA MET A 218 -3.74 -29.75 14.78
C MET A 218 -3.15 -29.55 16.18
N LYS A 219 -2.48 -30.55 16.75
CA LYS A 219 -1.73 -30.39 18.01
C LYS A 219 -0.39 -29.69 17.81
N ASP A 220 0.10 -29.58 16.57
CA ASP A 220 1.40 -29.00 16.26
C ASP A 220 1.35 -27.46 16.19
N VAL A 221 0.15 -26.88 16.13
CA VAL A 221 -0.04 -25.43 16.01
C VAL A 221 -0.07 -24.76 17.39
N TYR A 222 0.25 -23.47 17.41
CA TYR A 222 0.30 -22.60 18.61
C TYR A 222 -0.89 -21.63 18.67
N SER A 223 -1.65 -21.46 17.58
CA SER A 223 -2.90 -20.72 17.60
C SER A 223 -4.01 -21.52 18.30
N SER A 224 -5.01 -20.80 18.77
CA SER A 224 -6.19 -21.38 19.41
C SER A 224 -7.45 -20.69 18.89
N PRO A 225 -8.60 -21.38 18.86
CA PRO A 225 -9.87 -20.81 18.41
C PRO A 225 -10.18 -19.49 19.12
N SER A 226 -10.42 -18.43 18.35
CA SER A 226 -10.58 -17.08 18.87
C SER A 226 -11.47 -16.25 17.95
N MET A 227 -11.88 -15.06 18.38
CA MET A 227 -12.61 -14.13 17.49
C MET A 227 -11.79 -13.76 16.25
N LYS A 228 -10.45 -13.74 16.37
CA LYS A 228 -9.55 -13.39 15.27
C LYS A 228 -9.34 -14.54 14.30
N ASP A 229 -9.23 -15.76 14.83
CA ASP A 229 -8.86 -16.94 14.05
C ASP A 229 -10.06 -17.83 13.72
N GLY A 230 -11.26 -17.49 14.21
CA GLY A 230 -12.48 -18.29 14.12
C GLY A 230 -12.62 -19.28 15.28
N HIS A 231 -13.86 -19.51 15.73
CA HIS A 231 -14.15 -20.52 16.76
C HIS A 231 -14.45 -21.92 16.18
N GLY A 232 -14.49 -22.06 14.87
CA GLY A 232 -14.76 -23.31 14.16
C GLY A 232 -16.22 -23.76 14.21
N LYS A 233 -17.15 -22.87 14.58
CA LYS A 233 -18.57 -23.23 14.79
C LYS A 233 -19.40 -23.23 13.51
N SER A 234 -18.96 -22.51 12.48
CA SER A 234 -19.61 -22.45 11.18
C SER A 234 -18.57 -22.24 10.08
N LYS A 235 -19.00 -22.30 8.81
CA LYS A 235 -18.12 -22.03 7.67
C LYS A 235 -17.58 -20.59 7.69
N GLU A 236 -18.41 -19.64 8.09
CA GLU A 236 -18.04 -18.23 8.18
C GLU A 236 -17.03 -18.00 9.31
N ASP A 237 -17.20 -18.73 10.41
CA ASP A 237 -16.38 -18.72 11.63
C ASP A 237 -15.33 -19.87 11.66
N ALA A 238 -14.91 -20.35 10.49
CA ALA A 238 -13.99 -21.47 10.40
C ALA A 238 -12.63 -21.15 11.05
N PHE A 239 -12.10 -22.07 11.86
CA PHE A 239 -10.83 -21.88 12.58
C PHE A 239 -9.63 -21.96 11.62
N ASP A 240 -8.85 -20.89 11.53
CA ASP A 240 -7.58 -20.86 10.82
C ASP A 240 -6.50 -21.55 11.66
N PHE A 241 -6.24 -22.83 11.35
CA PHE A 241 -5.33 -23.62 12.16
C PHE A 241 -3.87 -23.52 11.67
N PHE A 242 -3.64 -23.42 10.36
CA PHE A 242 -2.29 -23.52 9.76
C PHE A 242 -1.68 -22.17 9.37
N HIS A 243 -2.50 -21.30 8.77
CA HIS A 243 -2.12 -19.99 8.25
C HIS A 243 -0.85 -20.00 7.34
N ILE A 244 -1.01 -20.51 6.12
CA ILE A 244 0.02 -20.46 5.07
C ILE A 244 0.19 -19.04 4.55
N ASN A 245 1.43 -18.52 4.50
CA ASN A 245 1.65 -17.14 4.01
C ASN A 245 2.82 -16.96 3.04
N SER A 246 3.59 -18.01 2.76
CA SER A 246 4.51 -18.07 1.62
C SER A 246 4.83 -19.50 1.23
N VAL A 247 5.15 -19.68 -0.04
CA VAL A 247 5.60 -20.94 -0.66
C VAL A 247 6.68 -20.59 -1.67
N ASP A 248 7.81 -21.29 -1.60
CA ASP A 248 8.90 -21.19 -2.57
C ASP A 248 9.38 -22.60 -2.95
N LYS A 249 10.24 -22.70 -3.96
CA LYS A 249 10.76 -23.98 -4.45
C LYS A 249 12.29 -23.99 -4.42
N THR A 250 12.88 -25.08 -3.95
CA THR A 250 14.32 -25.31 -3.97
C THR A 250 14.78 -25.78 -5.35
N GLU A 251 16.09 -25.80 -5.57
CA GLU A 251 16.70 -26.34 -6.80
C GLU A 251 16.50 -27.88 -6.92
N SER A 252 16.24 -28.58 -5.80
CA SER A 252 15.88 -30.00 -5.82
C SER A 252 14.44 -30.25 -6.27
N GLY A 253 13.64 -29.19 -6.39
CA GLY A 253 12.22 -29.25 -6.70
C GLY A 253 11.32 -29.43 -5.48
N ASP A 254 11.87 -29.36 -4.27
CA ASP A 254 11.12 -29.44 -3.01
C ASP A 254 10.54 -28.07 -2.63
N TYR A 255 9.45 -28.06 -1.88
CA TYR A 255 8.77 -26.82 -1.50
C TYR A 255 9.18 -26.36 -0.11
N ILE A 256 9.34 -25.05 0.06
CA ILE A 256 9.55 -24.39 1.34
C ILE A 256 8.29 -23.59 1.67
N VAL A 257 7.67 -23.90 2.80
CA VAL A 257 6.41 -23.29 3.21
C VAL A 257 6.58 -22.59 4.56
N SER A 258 6.09 -21.35 4.63
CA SER A 258 5.94 -20.65 5.90
C SER A 258 4.63 -21.04 6.57
N ALA A 259 4.75 -21.76 7.69
CA ALA A 259 3.63 -22.17 8.54
C ALA A 259 3.54 -21.24 9.75
N ARG A 260 2.79 -20.14 9.61
CA ARG A 260 2.77 -19.05 10.59
C ARG A 260 2.29 -19.53 11.96
N TYR A 261 1.28 -20.38 12.00
CA TYR A 261 0.67 -20.85 13.25
C TYR A 261 1.39 -22.04 13.89
N MET A 262 2.35 -22.64 13.17
CA MET A 262 3.29 -23.59 13.75
C MET A 262 4.55 -22.93 14.31
N LEU A 263 4.75 -21.62 14.06
CA LEU A 263 6.01 -20.92 14.31
C LEU A 263 7.19 -21.64 13.63
N ALA A 264 6.97 -22.11 12.39
CA ALA A 264 7.89 -23.00 11.72
C ALA A 264 7.96 -22.76 10.20
N VAL A 265 9.11 -23.13 9.64
CA VAL A 265 9.30 -23.35 8.21
C VAL A 265 9.31 -24.85 7.98
N ILE A 266 8.54 -25.32 6.99
CA ILE A 266 8.52 -26.75 6.62
C ILE A 266 9.04 -26.93 5.20
N CYS A 267 9.75 -28.03 4.96
CA CYS A 267 10.14 -28.47 3.64
C CYS A 267 9.34 -29.72 3.25
N ILE A 268 8.81 -29.70 2.04
CA ILE A 268 7.91 -30.72 1.51
C ILE A 268 8.53 -31.30 0.25
N SER A 269 8.57 -32.63 0.17
CA SER A 269 9.02 -33.35 -1.01
C SER A 269 8.21 -32.97 -2.23
N GLY A 270 8.88 -32.46 -3.27
CA GLY A 270 8.25 -32.15 -4.55
C GLY A 270 7.71 -33.36 -5.31
N LYS A 271 8.12 -34.57 -4.89
CA LYS A 271 7.75 -35.83 -5.54
C LYS A 271 6.62 -36.57 -4.82
N THR A 272 6.59 -36.49 -3.49
CA THR A 272 5.70 -37.31 -2.66
C THR A 272 4.74 -36.50 -1.81
N GLY A 273 4.98 -35.20 -1.62
CA GLY A 273 4.21 -34.37 -0.68
C GLY A 273 4.51 -34.61 0.79
N GLU A 274 5.44 -35.51 1.11
CA GLU A 274 5.85 -35.81 2.49
C GLU A 274 6.70 -34.68 3.09
N LEU A 275 6.59 -34.49 4.40
CA LEU A 275 7.45 -33.58 5.15
C LEU A 275 8.88 -34.13 5.21
N LEU A 276 9.84 -33.36 4.70
CA LEU A 276 11.26 -33.71 4.73
C LEU A 276 11.92 -33.24 6.00
N TRP A 277 11.66 -31.99 6.39
CA TRP A 277 12.18 -31.39 7.61
C TRP A 277 11.35 -30.18 8.03
N GLN A 278 11.48 -29.81 9.30
CA GLN A 278 10.88 -28.64 9.92
C GLN A 278 11.95 -27.84 10.69
N LEU A 279 11.97 -26.53 10.46
CA LEU A 279 12.77 -25.56 11.19
C LEU A 279 11.86 -24.76 12.14
N GLY A 280 12.13 -24.82 13.44
CA GLY A 280 11.30 -24.19 14.47
C GLY A 280 10.04 -25.01 14.82
N GLY A 281 9.15 -24.43 15.63
CA GLY A 281 7.93 -25.09 16.09
C GLY A 281 8.16 -26.34 16.97
N LYS A 282 7.11 -27.15 17.15
CA LYS A 282 7.11 -28.31 18.06
C LYS A 282 7.92 -29.51 17.54
N ASN A 283 7.98 -29.69 16.22
CA ASN A 283 8.61 -30.84 15.56
C ASN A 283 9.94 -30.45 14.87
N ASN A 284 10.66 -29.49 15.45
CA ASN A 284 11.91 -28.96 14.92
C ASN A 284 12.99 -30.06 14.75
N ASN A 285 13.66 -30.08 13.59
CA ASN A 285 14.76 -31.00 13.32
C ASN A 285 16.14 -30.39 13.52
N PHE A 286 16.26 -29.07 13.66
CA PHE A 286 17.57 -28.39 13.63
C PHE A 286 18.05 -27.97 15.02
N LYS A 287 19.32 -28.21 15.33
CA LYS A 287 19.94 -27.58 16.51
C LYS A 287 20.25 -26.12 16.20
N ASP A 288 19.78 -25.20 17.05
CA ASP A 288 20.14 -23.79 16.96
C ASP A 288 21.60 -23.57 17.40
N LEU A 289 22.40 -22.92 16.54
CA LEU A 289 23.78 -22.55 16.86
C LEU A 289 23.91 -21.10 17.31
N ASP A 290 23.06 -20.20 16.81
CA ASP A 290 23.11 -18.78 17.13
C ASP A 290 21.80 -18.08 16.77
N HIS A 291 20.77 -18.25 17.59
CA HIS A 291 19.47 -17.56 17.49
C HIS A 291 18.75 -17.71 16.14
N ALA A 292 19.08 -18.75 15.35
CA ALA A 292 18.46 -19.00 14.06
C ALA A 292 17.00 -19.45 14.21
N LEU A 293 16.65 -20.05 15.35
CA LEU A 293 15.28 -20.47 15.67
C LEU A 293 14.49 -19.40 16.43
N ASN A 294 15.07 -18.23 16.66
CA ASN A 294 14.41 -17.15 17.41
C ASN A 294 13.51 -16.30 16.51
N PHE A 295 12.51 -16.94 15.92
CA PHE A 295 11.44 -16.30 15.15
C PHE A 295 10.07 -16.84 15.57
N ALA A 296 9.02 -16.05 15.35
CA ALA A 296 7.65 -16.42 15.63
C ALA A 296 6.68 -15.66 14.71
N TRP A 297 5.62 -16.36 14.26
CA TRP A 297 4.56 -15.78 13.41
C TRP A 297 5.09 -15.20 12.09
N GLN A 298 6.16 -15.79 11.57
CA GLN A 298 6.95 -15.31 10.44
C GLN A 298 6.16 -15.22 9.13
N HIS A 299 6.66 -14.40 8.21
CA HIS A 299 6.16 -14.21 6.85
C HIS A 299 7.29 -14.28 5.82
N HIS A 300 6.91 -14.49 4.56
CA HIS A 300 7.79 -14.37 3.39
C HIS A 300 9.09 -15.16 3.54
N VAL A 301 8.95 -16.46 3.81
CA VAL A 301 10.07 -17.38 3.76
C VAL A 301 10.36 -17.68 2.30
N THR A 302 11.60 -17.45 1.88
CA THR A 302 12.06 -17.71 0.50
C THR A 302 13.41 -18.40 0.51
N TRP A 303 13.60 -19.32 -0.43
CA TRP A 303 14.84 -20.06 -0.59
C TRP A 303 15.83 -19.21 -1.39
N GLN A 304 17.02 -18.96 -0.83
CA GLN A 304 18.07 -18.17 -1.46
C GLN A 304 19.11 -19.03 -2.19
N GLY A 305 18.94 -20.35 -2.15
CA GLY A 305 19.93 -21.33 -2.61
C GLY A 305 20.99 -21.64 -1.57
N ASN A 306 21.77 -22.69 -1.84
CA ASN A 306 22.88 -23.14 -0.98
C ASN A 306 22.49 -23.27 0.51
N ASN A 307 21.37 -23.94 0.76
CA ASN A 307 20.80 -24.17 2.10
C ASN A 307 20.56 -22.88 2.91
N THR A 308 20.32 -21.77 2.23
CA THR A 308 20.10 -20.47 2.86
C THR A 308 18.68 -20.01 2.59
N LEU A 309 18.02 -19.49 3.62
CA LEU A 309 16.65 -18.96 3.54
C LEU A 309 16.61 -17.53 4.08
N SER A 310 15.74 -16.72 3.51
CA SER A 310 15.34 -15.44 4.09
C SER A 310 13.93 -15.54 4.66
N LEU A 311 13.66 -14.83 5.75
CA LEU A 311 12.31 -14.72 6.33
C LEU A 311 12.13 -13.39 7.04
N PHE A 312 10.88 -12.94 7.15
CA PHE A 312 10.49 -11.83 8.02
C PHE A 312 9.90 -12.36 9.33
N ASP A 313 10.59 -12.13 10.44
CA ASP A 313 10.11 -12.46 11.79
C ASP A 313 9.25 -11.32 12.34
N ASN A 314 7.94 -11.54 12.37
CA ASN A 314 7.00 -10.63 13.01
C ASN A 314 7.19 -10.58 14.53
N HIS A 315 7.54 -11.70 15.16
CA HIS A 315 7.71 -11.87 16.60
C HIS A 315 6.46 -11.55 17.45
N ALA A 316 5.31 -11.39 16.79
CA ALA A 316 4.11 -10.77 17.32
C ALA A 316 2.84 -11.32 16.64
N ASN A 317 1.73 -11.36 17.39
CA ASN A 317 0.42 -11.79 16.89
C ASN A 317 -0.77 -10.99 17.46
N THR A 318 -0.54 -9.98 18.32
CA THR A 318 -1.59 -9.15 18.94
C THR A 318 -1.14 -7.69 19.03
N VAL A 319 -2.00 -6.68 18.90
CA VAL A 319 -1.52 -5.28 18.93
C VAL A 319 -0.93 -4.89 20.31
N LEU A 320 -1.37 -5.56 21.38
CA LEU A 320 -0.85 -5.35 22.74
C LEU A 320 0.37 -6.25 22.98
N HIS A 321 1.56 -5.65 23.10
CA HIS A 321 2.83 -6.37 23.28
C HIS A 321 3.78 -5.63 24.22
N ALA A 322 4.76 -6.35 24.77
CA ALA A 322 5.80 -5.76 25.62
C ALA A 322 6.73 -4.86 24.78
N PRO A 323 7.15 -3.67 25.28
CA PRO A 323 7.98 -2.71 24.53
C PRO A 323 9.35 -3.23 24.07
N SER A 324 9.84 -4.35 24.62
CA SER A 324 11.17 -4.90 24.32
C SER A 324 11.23 -5.79 23.08
N LYS A 325 10.10 -6.00 22.37
CA LYS A 325 10.02 -6.85 21.17
C LYS A 325 9.95 -5.99 19.91
N HIS A 326 10.70 -6.39 18.88
CA HIS A 326 10.68 -5.77 17.55
C HIS A 326 10.68 -6.87 16.48
N SER A 327 10.13 -6.55 15.31
CA SER A 327 10.21 -7.42 14.14
C SER A 327 11.58 -7.31 13.47
N LYS A 328 11.96 -8.34 12.73
CA LYS A 328 13.27 -8.39 12.07
C LYS A 328 13.23 -9.21 10.79
N GLY A 329 13.95 -8.75 9.77
CA GLY A 329 14.35 -9.63 8.67
C GLY A 329 15.46 -10.58 9.13
N MET A 330 15.50 -11.80 8.63
CA MET A 330 16.51 -12.80 8.99
C MET A 330 17.01 -13.53 7.74
N ILE A 331 18.30 -13.82 7.72
CA ILE A 331 18.93 -14.77 6.78
C ILE A 331 19.48 -15.91 7.61
N ILE A 332 19.06 -17.13 7.32
CA ILE A 332 19.42 -18.33 8.08
C ILE A 332 20.08 -19.31 7.12
N HIS A 333 21.18 -19.90 7.57
CA HIS A 333 21.87 -20.98 6.87
C HIS A 333 21.66 -22.31 7.60
N LEU A 334 21.39 -23.36 6.82
CA LEU A 334 21.13 -24.71 7.29
C LEU A 334 22.28 -25.64 6.89
N ASP A 335 22.86 -26.31 7.87
CA ASP A 335 23.71 -27.48 7.64
C ASP A 335 22.81 -28.71 7.65
N MET A 336 22.54 -29.26 6.46
CA MET A 336 21.65 -30.41 6.27
C MET A 336 22.28 -31.74 6.70
N GLU A 337 23.60 -31.82 6.80
CA GLU A 337 24.29 -33.04 7.27
C GLU A 337 24.27 -33.13 8.79
N LYS A 338 24.55 -32.00 9.46
CA LYS A 338 24.56 -31.92 10.93
C LYS A 338 23.18 -31.58 11.51
N MET A 339 22.22 -31.23 10.67
CA MET A 339 20.91 -30.70 11.05
C MET A 339 21.07 -29.54 12.05
N THR A 340 21.85 -28.53 11.68
CA THR A 340 22.06 -27.32 12.49
C THR A 340 21.64 -26.08 11.73
N ALA A 341 21.11 -25.09 12.44
CA ALA A 341 20.73 -23.79 11.86
C ALA A 341 21.56 -22.66 12.48
N SER A 342 21.98 -21.72 11.66
CA SER A 342 22.77 -20.56 12.07
C SER A 342 22.18 -19.28 11.49
N LEU A 343 22.11 -18.22 12.30
CA LEU A 343 21.71 -16.90 11.85
C LEU A 343 22.90 -16.26 11.12
N VAL A 344 22.75 -16.02 9.83
CA VAL A 344 23.76 -15.29 9.04
C VAL A 344 23.66 -13.80 9.35
N HIS A 345 22.44 -13.27 9.33
CA HIS A 345 22.19 -11.88 9.70
C HIS A 345 20.73 -11.62 10.11
N LYS A 346 20.52 -10.54 10.87
CA LYS A 346 19.23 -9.95 11.19
C LYS A 346 19.19 -8.46 10.83
N TYR A 347 18.05 -8.02 10.33
CA TYR A 347 17.80 -6.65 9.91
C TYR A 347 16.65 -6.06 10.73
N VAL A 348 16.95 -5.07 11.57
CA VAL A 348 16.00 -4.47 12.52
C VAL A 348 15.76 -3.02 12.13
N HIS A 349 14.49 -2.61 12.08
CA HIS A 349 14.14 -1.20 11.86
C HIS A 349 14.86 -0.31 12.90
N PRO A 350 15.42 0.86 12.52
CA PRO A 350 16.11 1.74 13.46
C PRO A 350 15.30 2.10 14.71
N ASP A 351 14.00 2.30 14.52
CA ASP A 351 13.05 2.63 15.60
C ASP A 351 12.52 1.40 16.36
N LYS A 352 13.01 0.20 16.04
CA LYS A 352 12.64 -1.07 16.69
C LYS A 352 11.12 -1.31 16.75
N ILE A 353 10.46 -1.06 15.62
CA ILE A 353 9.01 -1.29 15.49
C ILE A 353 8.65 -2.78 15.53
N LEU A 354 7.42 -3.06 15.91
CA LEU A 354 6.85 -4.40 15.99
C LEU A 354 5.63 -4.51 15.09
N ASN A 355 5.64 -5.51 14.20
CA ASN A 355 4.62 -5.75 13.21
C ASN A 355 3.93 -7.08 13.47
N VAL A 356 2.63 -7.05 13.77
CA VAL A 356 1.87 -8.26 14.12
C VAL A 356 1.62 -9.20 12.94
N SER A 357 1.84 -8.74 11.70
CA SER A 357 1.57 -9.50 10.49
C SER A 357 2.28 -8.90 9.26
N GLN A 358 2.30 -9.68 8.17
CA GLN A 358 2.82 -9.26 6.86
C GLN A 358 4.33 -8.97 6.90
N GLY A 359 4.86 -8.42 5.81
CA GLY A 359 6.27 -8.06 5.68
C GLY A 359 7.04 -8.97 4.72
N SER A 360 8.19 -8.48 4.28
CA SER A 360 9.06 -9.16 3.32
C SER A 360 10.53 -8.87 3.62
N VAL A 361 11.36 -9.85 3.31
CA VAL A 361 12.82 -9.71 3.14
C VAL A 361 13.14 -10.05 1.69
N GLN A 362 13.88 -9.18 1.02
CA GLN A 362 14.38 -9.38 -0.33
C GLN A 362 15.87 -9.09 -0.37
N ILE A 363 16.68 -10.07 -0.78
CA ILE A 363 18.03 -9.80 -1.25
C ILE A 363 17.90 -9.28 -2.68
N ILE A 364 18.28 -8.03 -2.93
CA ILE A 364 18.18 -7.38 -4.24
C ILE A 364 19.31 -7.92 -5.13
N PRO A 365 19.04 -8.66 -6.22
CA PRO A 365 20.09 -9.29 -7.03
C PRO A 365 21.09 -8.30 -7.63
N GLU A 366 20.64 -7.10 -8.00
CA GLU A 366 21.44 -6.10 -8.70
C GLU A 366 22.54 -5.48 -7.83
N SER A 367 22.29 -5.33 -6.53
CA SER A 367 23.20 -4.67 -5.57
C SER A 367 23.72 -5.58 -4.47
N GLY A 368 23.06 -6.70 -4.19
CA GLY A 368 23.31 -7.53 -3.01
C GLY A 368 22.82 -6.92 -1.70
N ASN A 369 22.18 -5.75 -1.76
CA ASN A 369 21.55 -5.11 -0.61
C ASN A 369 20.32 -5.91 -0.16
N VAL A 370 19.91 -5.73 1.09
CA VAL A 370 18.71 -6.36 1.64
C VAL A 370 17.63 -5.32 1.87
N LEU A 371 16.50 -5.46 1.18
CA LEU A 371 15.30 -4.68 1.43
C LEU A 371 14.38 -5.41 2.40
N VAL A 372 13.95 -4.71 3.45
CA VAL A 372 12.94 -5.20 4.38
C VAL A 372 11.72 -4.29 4.31
N GLY A 373 10.60 -4.86 3.89
CA GLY A 373 9.29 -4.23 3.96
C GLY A 373 8.59 -4.63 5.26
N PHE A 374 8.10 -3.66 6.03
CA PHE A 374 7.52 -3.90 7.36
C PHE A 374 6.00 -4.12 7.33
N GLY A 375 5.44 -4.51 6.20
CA GLY A 375 4.08 -5.07 6.12
C GLY A 375 2.98 -4.16 6.68
N ASN A 376 2.48 -4.52 7.87
CA ASN A 376 1.42 -3.79 8.55
C ASN A 376 1.82 -2.35 8.95
N SER A 377 3.13 -2.05 9.05
CA SER A 377 3.63 -0.68 9.12
C SER A 377 3.98 -0.14 7.73
N PRO A 378 3.62 1.10 7.41
CA PRO A 378 3.87 1.73 6.12
C PRO A 378 5.31 2.24 5.99
N THR A 379 6.28 1.35 6.17
CA THR A 379 7.72 1.66 6.14
C THR A 379 8.52 0.54 5.48
N TYR A 380 9.67 0.90 4.91
CA TYR A 380 10.66 -0.02 4.38
C TYR A 380 12.07 0.50 4.63
N VAL A 381 13.01 -0.43 4.76
CA VAL A 381 14.42 -0.12 4.99
C VAL A 381 15.28 -1.01 4.10
N GLU A 382 16.21 -0.39 3.40
CA GLU A 382 17.25 -1.06 2.63
C GLU A 382 18.56 -1.02 3.42
N TYR A 383 19.18 -2.18 3.56
CA TYR A 383 20.42 -2.40 4.30
C TYR A 383 21.52 -2.88 3.35
N GLY A 384 22.77 -2.56 3.68
CA GLY A 384 23.88 -3.38 3.22
C GLY A 384 23.73 -4.79 3.77
N PHE A 385 24.35 -5.78 3.11
CA PHE A 385 24.30 -7.16 3.61
C PHE A 385 24.92 -7.30 5.02
N ASP A 386 25.76 -6.35 5.43
CA ASP A 386 26.33 -6.25 6.78
C ASP A 386 25.39 -5.63 7.82
N GLY A 387 24.16 -5.28 7.44
CA GLY A 387 23.14 -4.72 8.33
C GLY A 387 23.22 -3.21 8.50
N GLU A 388 24.13 -2.51 7.79
CA GLU A 388 24.14 -1.05 7.78
C GLU A 388 22.89 -0.52 7.08
N VAL A 389 22.13 0.36 7.74
CA VAL A 389 20.97 1.01 7.11
C VAL A 389 21.47 1.94 5.99
N LEU A 390 21.09 1.71 4.74
CA LEU A 390 21.45 2.56 3.61
C LEU A 390 20.33 3.53 3.25
N CYS A 391 19.12 3.01 3.09
CA CYS A 391 17.93 3.81 2.77
C CYS A 391 16.77 3.46 3.69
N ALA A 392 15.99 4.46 4.07
CA ALA A 392 14.78 4.26 4.86
C ALA A 392 13.73 5.27 4.42
N ALA A 393 12.49 4.83 4.35
CA ALA A 393 11.36 5.70 4.09
C ALA A 393 10.07 5.11 4.64
N HIS A 394 9.12 6.00 4.90
CA HIS A 394 7.79 5.63 5.34
C HIS A 394 6.74 6.48 4.63
N PHE A 395 5.53 5.94 4.44
CA PHE A 395 4.47 6.54 3.63
C PHE A 395 3.15 6.77 4.39
N ALA A 396 3.21 6.73 5.71
CA ALA A 396 2.22 7.34 6.61
C ALA A 396 2.93 7.94 7.83
N PRO A 397 2.32 8.88 8.55
CA PRO A 397 2.91 9.51 9.74
C PRO A 397 3.47 8.50 10.73
N HIS A 398 4.69 8.74 11.21
CA HIS A 398 5.44 7.83 12.09
C HIS A 398 4.66 7.44 13.36
N LEU A 399 3.94 8.40 13.95
CA LEU A 399 3.09 8.20 15.13
C LEU A 399 2.05 7.08 14.96
N LEU A 400 1.57 6.84 13.73
CA LEU A 400 0.51 5.88 13.45
C LEU A 400 0.92 4.42 13.57
N PHE A 401 2.21 4.10 13.49
CA PHE A 401 2.67 2.72 13.45
C PHE A 401 3.72 2.38 14.51
N GLU A 402 4.32 3.38 15.17
CA GLU A 402 5.22 3.14 16.31
C GLU A 402 4.44 2.81 17.59
N LEU A 403 3.33 3.51 17.84
CA LEU A 403 2.58 3.39 19.11
C LEU A 403 1.41 2.41 19.04
N VAL A 404 0.76 2.27 17.87
CA VAL A 404 -0.43 1.41 17.74
C VAL A 404 -0.55 0.78 16.35
N ASP A 405 -0.28 -0.53 16.24
CA ASP A 405 -0.24 -1.29 14.98
C ASP A 405 -1.64 -1.64 14.40
N PHE A 406 -2.52 -0.65 14.25
CA PHE A 406 -3.89 -0.84 13.73
C PHE A 406 -3.95 -1.02 12.19
N GLY A 407 -2.84 -0.84 11.48
CA GLY A 407 -2.77 -1.03 10.03
C GLY A 407 -3.69 -0.09 9.23
N PHE A 408 -3.82 1.16 9.67
CA PHE A 408 -4.62 2.20 9.00
C PHE A 408 -4.16 2.47 7.56
N VAL A 409 -2.85 2.37 7.34
CA VAL A 409 -2.15 2.41 6.07
C VAL A 409 -1.09 1.31 6.12
N LYS A 410 -0.99 0.49 5.07
CA LYS A 410 -0.03 -0.61 4.97
C LYS A 410 0.23 -1.01 3.53
N SER A 411 1.28 -1.81 3.32
CA SER A 411 1.52 -2.56 2.09
C SER A 411 1.90 -3.98 2.48
N TYR A 412 1.25 -4.99 1.90
CA TYR A 412 1.44 -6.39 2.33
C TYR A 412 2.91 -6.83 2.26
N ARG A 413 3.58 -6.50 1.16
CA ARG A 413 5.02 -6.61 0.96
C ARG A 413 5.52 -5.36 0.23
N VAL A 414 6.83 -5.16 0.26
CA VAL A 414 7.53 -4.14 -0.54
C VAL A 414 8.67 -4.85 -1.25
N PHE A 415 8.79 -4.61 -2.56
CA PHE A 415 9.86 -5.17 -3.38
C PHE A 415 10.55 -4.07 -4.18
N LYS A 416 11.77 -4.36 -4.63
CA LYS A 416 12.56 -3.47 -5.47
C LYS A 416 13.17 -4.22 -6.64
N HIS A 417 12.94 -3.71 -7.85
CA HIS A 417 13.41 -4.31 -9.09
C HIS A 417 13.62 -3.24 -10.18
N PRO A 418 14.51 -3.47 -11.15
CA PRO A 418 14.44 -2.75 -12.41
C PRO A 418 13.11 -3.08 -13.11
N TRP A 419 12.55 -2.10 -13.82
CA TRP A 419 11.37 -2.32 -14.67
C TRP A 419 11.39 -1.36 -15.85
N VAL A 420 11.12 -1.90 -17.04
CA VAL A 420 10.99 -1.13 -18.26
C VAL A 420 9.54 -1.24 -18.76
N GLY A 421 8.76 -0.20 -18.49
CA GLY A 421 7.41 -0.06 -19.00
C GLY A 421 7.37 0.66 -20.35
N LYS A 422 6.62 0.07 -21.29
CA LYS A 422 6.38 0.49 -22.68
C LYS A 422 4.87 0.48 -22.98
N PRO A 423 4.08 1.34 -22.33
CA PRO A 423 2.63 1.34 -22.49
C PRO A 423 2.22 1.65 -23.93
N ASN A 424 1.17 1.00 -24.42
CA ASN A 424 0.57 1.26 -25.75
C ASN A 424 -0.38 2.49 -25.74
N THR A 425 -0.44 3.23 -24.63
CA THR A 425 -1.17 4.50 -24.53
C THR A 425 -0.31 5.66 -25.04
N VAL A 426 -0.88 6.86 -25.10
CA VAL A 426 -0.14 8.09 -25.40
C VAL A 426 -0.02 8.97 -24.14
N PRO A 427 0.87 9.98 -24.12
CA PRO A 427 0.96 10.91 -23.00
C PRO A 427 -0.34 11.68 -22.77
N ASP A 428 -0.73 11.82 -21.50
CA ASP A 428 -1.83 12.67 -21.05
C ASP A 428 -1.32 14.11 -20.92
N VAL A 429 -2.07 15.07 -21.46
CA VAL A 429 -1.74 16.49 -21.39
C VAL A 429 -2.95 17.34 -20.99
N VAL A 430 -2.74 18.30 -20.09
CA VAL A 430 -3.73 19.32 -19.73
C VAL A 430 -3.09 20.69 -19.68
N VAL A 431 -3.80 21.73 -20.12
CA VAL A 431 -3.35 23.11 -19.98
C VAL A 431 -4.10 23.81 -18.85
N LYS A 432 -3.37 24.27 -17.85
CA LYS A 432 -3.91 25.01 -16.70
C LYS A 432 -3.02 26.20 -16.36
N ASP A 433 -3.63 27.37 -16.17
CA ASP A 433 -2.95 28.62 -15.79
C ASP A 433 -1.77 29.06 -16.69
N GLY A 434 -1.77 28.64 -17.96
CA GLY A 434 -0.71 28.93 -18.93
C GLY A 434 0.46 27.94 -18.90
N THR A 435 0.27 26.78 -18.27
CA THR A 435 1.23 25.68 -18.22
C THR A 435 0.58 24.43 -18.80
N ALA A 436 1.26 23.75 -19.72
CA ALA A 436 0.90 22.40 -20.15
C ALA A 436 1.55 21.41 -19.20
N TYR A 437 0.74 20.65 -18.48
CA TYR A 437 1.19 19.55 -17.63
C TYR A 437 1.08 18.27 -18.45
N VAL A 438 2.17 17.51 -18.53
CA VAL A 438 2.25 16.26 -19.29
C VAL A 438 2.77 15.12 -18.41
N SER A 439 2.19 13.95 -18.56
CA SER A 439 2.64 12.70 -17.93
C SER A 439 2.35 11.52 -18.83
N TRP A 440 3.07 10.40 -18.67
CA TRP A 440 2.75 9.16 -19.38
C TRP A 440 2.86 7.96 -18.44
N ASN A 441 1.69 7.47 -18.00
CA ASN A 441 1.59 6.44 -16.97
C ASN A 441 2.34 5.16 -17.37
N GLY A 442 3.44 4.86 -16.65
CA GLY A 442 4.26 3.68 -16.85
C GLY A 442 5.28 3.74 -17.99
N ALA A 443 5.40 4.84 -18.72
CA ALA A 443 6.40 4.98 -19.78
C ALA A 443 7.78 5.33 -19.18
N THR A 444 8.63 4.31 -19.06
CA THR A 444 9.93 4.45 -18.38
C THR A 444 11.04 4.97 -19.30
N GLU A 445 10.90 4.80 -20.61
CA GLU A 445 11.92 5.21 -21.61
C GLU A 445 11.91 6.73 -21.90
N VAL A 446 10.92 7.47 -21.40
CA VAL A 446 10.81 8.92 -21.61
C VAL A 446 11.86 9.66 -20.79
N THR A 447 12.72 10.43 -21.47
CA THR A 447 13.74 11.29 -20.84
C THR A 447 13.48 12.78 -21.06
N GLY A 448 12.65 13.13 -22.04
CA GLY A 448 12.32 14.51 -22.36
C GLY A 448 10.98 14.66 -23.08
N TRP A 449 10.54 15.91 -23.20
CA TRP A 449 9.30 16.30 -23.83
C TRP A 449 9.55 17.40 -24.85
N ARG A 450 8.93 17.31 -26.02
CA ARG A 450 8.94 18.34 -27.06
C ARG A 450 7.57 18.99 -27.15
N LEU A 451 7.52 20.29 -26.90
CA LEU A 451 6.32 21.10 -27.07
C LEU A 451 6.18 21.49 -28.55
N GLN A 452 5.04 21.15 -29.13
CA GLN A 452 4.66 21.56 -30.47
C GLN A 452 3.35 22.34 -30.45
N ILE A 453 3.19 23.23 -31.43
CA ILE A 453 1.96 24.00 -31.65
C ILE A 453 1.39 23.69 -33.02
N ALA A 454 0.07 23.74 -33.12
CA ALA A 454 -0.65 23.65 -34.39
C ALA A 454 -1.57 24.87 -34.57
N SER A 455 -1.89 25.16 -35.83
CA SER A 455 -2.85 26.20 -36.19
C SER A 455 -4.29 25.78 -35.92
N GLU A 456 -4.57 24.49 -36.08
CA GLU A 456 -5.90 23.87 -35.98
C GLU A 456 -5.89 22.68 -34.99
N MET A 457 -7.08 22.20 -34.61
CA MET A 457 -7.24 21.18 -33.56
C MET A 457 -7.25 19.76 -34.11
N ASP A 458 -7.50 19.66 -35.41
CA ASP A 458 -7.59 18.47 -36.26
C ASP A 458 -6.37 18.35 -37.18
N ALA A 459 -5.27 19.05 -36.86
CA ALA A 459 -3.99 18.86 -37.52
C ALA A 459 -3.55 17.40 -37.37
N GLU A 460 -3.29 16.74 -38.50
CA GLU A 460 -2.89 15.33 -38.55
C GLU A 460 -1.48 15.18 -39.14
N ASP A 461 -1.09 16.04 -40.09
CA ASP A 461 0.20 15.95 -40.76
C ASP A 461 1.32 16.54 -39.89
N GLU A 462 2.47 15.86 -39.82
CA GLU A 462 3.63 16.31 -39.03
C GLU A 462 4.15 17.70 -39.45
N GLU A 463 3.91 18.11 -40.70
CA GLU A 463 4.28 19.43 -41.23
C GLU A 463 3.45 20.58 -40.64
N GLU A 464 2.27 20.29 -40.09
CA GLU A 464 1.39 21.27 -39.46
C GLU A 464 1.85 21.65 -38.04
N PHE A 465 2.81 20.89 -37.48
CA PHE A 465 3.29 21.08 -36.13
C PHE A 465 4.63 21.83 -36.10
N VAL A 466 4.62 22.99 -35.44
CA VAL A 466 5.84 23.76 -35.22
C VAL A 466 6.42 23.40 -33.85
N THR A 467 7.67 22.94 -33.83
CA THR A 467 8.41 22.70 -32.59
C THR A 467 8.76 24.02 -31.93
N VAL A 468 8.34 24.17 -30.67
CA VAL A 468 8.61 25.37 -29.87
C VAL A 468 9.84 25.18 -28.98
N LYS A 469 9.91 24.06 -28.26
CA LYS A 469 11.02 23.75 -27.35
C LYS A 469 11.03 22.29 -26.91
N ASP A 470 12.21 21.83 -26.55
CA ASP A 470 12.42 20.57 -25.84
C ASP A 470 12.73 20.86 -24.36
N VAL A 471 12.18 20.06 -23.45
CA VAL A 471 12.43 20.14 -22.02
C VAL A 471 12.77 18.76 -21.47
N LYS A 472 13.61 18.70 -20.44
CA LYS A 472 13.88 17.44 -19.73
C LYS A 472 12.65 17.03 -18.93
N ARG A 473 12.43 15.72 -18.82
CA ARG A 473 11.43 15.17 -17.90
C ARG A 473 11.80 15.53 -16.46
N ASP A 474 10.81 15.96 -15.70
CA ASP A 474 10.88 16.25 -14.27
C ASP A 474 9.79 15.42 -13.58
N GLY A 475 10.19 14.50 -12.69
CA GLY A 475 9.30 13.57 -12.00
C GLY A 475 8.40 12.72 -12.92
N PHE A 476 7.19 12.43 -12.42
CA PHE A 476 6.10 11.81 -13.18
C PHE A 476 5.40 12.81 -14.13
N GLU A 477 5.08 13.99 -13.62
CA GLU A 477 4.39 15.06 -14.34
C GLU A 477 5.32 16.25 -14.55
N THR A 478 5.50 16.65 -15.81
CA THR A 478 6.33 17.81 -16.17
C THR A 478 5.47 19.00 -16.56
N GLY A 479 5.72 20.15 -15.93
CA GLY A 479 5.07 21.42 -16.25
C GLY A 479 5.82 22.24 -17.30
N ILE A 480 5.19 22.52 -18.43
CA ILE A 480 5.75 23.27 -19.55
C ILE A 480 5.03 24.61 -19.71
N LYS A 481 5.71 25.71 -19.36
CA LYS A 481 5.15 27.08 -19.54
C LYS A 481 4.87 27.37 -21.02
N LEU A 482 3.71 27.94 -21.30
CA LEU A 482 3.24 28.32 -22.63
C LEU A 482 3.25 29.84 -22.82
N ASP A 483 3.50 30.29 -24.05
CA ASP A 483 3.33 31.69 -24.43
C ASP A 483 1.89 31.99 -24.86
N LYS A 484 1.46 33.25 -24.68
CA LYS A 484 0.07 33.71 -24.94
C LYS A 484 -0.44 33.50 -26.38
N LYS A 485 0.46 33.18 -27.30
CA LYS A 485 0.15 33.02 -28.74
C LYS A 485 -0.22 31.58 -29.09
N HIS A 486 0.06 30.61 -28.23
CA HIS A 486 -0.24 29.20 -28.51
C HIS A 486 -1.75 28.97 -28.41
N LYS A 487 -2.38 28.50 -29.51
CA LYS A 487 -3.82 28.17 -29.57
C LYS A 487 -4.06 26.69 -29.32
N TYR A 488 -3.35 25.83 -30.04
CA TYR A 488 -3.40 24.38 -29.92
C TYR A 488 -1.98 23.87 -29.68
N VAL A 489 -1.84 22.98 -28.70
CA VAL A 489 -0.55 22.42 -28.30
C VAL A 489 -0.66 20.90 -28.23
N ARG A 490 0.42 20.22 -28.62
CA ARG A 490 0.65 18.81 -28.28
C ARG A 490 2.04 18.67 -27.69
N VAL A 491 2.25 17.59 -26.94
CA VAL A 491 3.54 17.28 -26.34
C VAL A 491 3.99 15.92 -26.82
N VAL A 492 5.21 15.86 -27.34
CA VAL A 492 5.83 14.67 -27.89
C VAL A 492 6.82 14.10 -26.88
N ALA A 493 6.70 12.82 -26.57
CA ALA A 493 7.61 12.09 -25.69
C ALA A 493 8.90 11.73 -26.41
N LEU A 494 10.05 11.97 -25.77
CA LEU A 494 11.37 11.72 -26.33
C LEU A 494 12.14 10.68 -25.51
N ASP A 495 12.83 9.78 -26.20
CA ASP A 495 13.79 8.84 -25.61
C ASP A 495 15.15 9.51 -25.30
N ALA A 496 16.11 8.74 -24.76
CA ALA A 496 17.44 9.24 -24.41
C ALA A 496 18.29 9.74 -25.60
N LYS A 497 17.92 9.36 -26.83
CA LYS A 497 18.57 9.77 -28.09
C LYS A 497 17.79 10.89 -28.79
N SER A 498 16.81 11.49 -28.11
CA SER A 498 15.86 12.46 -28.67
C SER A 498 15.00 11.90 -29.81
N GLY A 499 14.85 10.57 -29.88
CA GLY A 499 13.90 9.89 -30.76
C GLY A 499 12.48 10.06 -30.25
N VAL A 500 11.52 10.15 -31.18
CA VAL A 500 10.09 10.28 -30.86
C VAL A 500 9.52 8.93 -30.46
N LEU A 501 8.89 8.86 -29.28
CA LEU A 501 8.21 7.67 -28.77
C LEU A 501 6.71 7.70 -29.06
N ALA A 502 6.04 8.81 -28.73
CA ALA A 502 4.62 9.03 -28.96
C ALA A 502 4.28 10.52 -28.84
N SER A 503 3.11 10.91 -29.35
CA SER A 503 2.56 12.27 -29.26
C SER A 503 1.28 12.26 -28.44
N SER A 504 1.10 13.25 -27.57
CA SER A 504 -0.16 13.46 -26.84
C SER A 504 -1.29 13.86 -27.80
N ALA A 505 -2.52 13.82 -27.31
CA ALA A 505 -3.63 14.53 -27.95
C ALA A 505 -3.34 16.04 -28.06
N ILE A 506 -3.95 16.68 -29.05
CA ILE A 506 -3.91 18.14 -29.21
C ILE A 506 -4.88 18.75 -28.22
N VAL A 507 -4.40 19.69 -27.41
CA VAL A 507 -5.21 20.42 -26.43
C VAL A 507 -5.20 21.90 -26.70
N LYS A 508 -6.35 22.54 -26.43
CA LYS A 508 -6.49 23.98 -26.56
C LYS A 508 -5.77 24.67 -25.40
N ALA A 509 -4.87 25.59 -25.71
CA ALA A 509 -4.25 26.48 -24.73
C ALA A 509 -5.15 27.71 -24.52
N PRO A 510 -5.78 27.89 -23.34
CA PRO A 510 -6.64 29.03 -23.10
C PRO A 510 -5.83 30.33 -23.14
N ARG A 511 -6.32 31.35 -23.85
CA ARG A 511 -5.85 32.72 -23.62
C ARG A 511 -6.26 33.07 -22.18
N LYS A 512 -5.30 33.40 -21.31
CA LYS A 512 -5.61 34.04 -20.02
C LYS A 512 -6.57 35.18 -20.33
N SER A 513 -7.81 35.10 -19.85
CA SER A 513 -8.69 36.25 -19.87
C SER A 513 -7.97 37.32 -19.05
N SER A 514 -7.65 38.45 -19.69
CA SER A 514 -7.53 39.70 -18.94
C SER A 514 -8.79 39.77 -18.08
N LEU A 515 -8.65 40.03 -16.77
CA LEU A 515 -9.77 40.16 -15.84
C LEU A 515 -11.00 40.71 -16.59
N SER A 516 -12.09 39.94 -16.59
CA SER A 516 -13.27 40.32 -17.35
C SER A 516 -13.62 41.77 -17.01
N PHE A 517 -14.06 42.55 -18.00
CA PHE A 517 -14.52 43.92 -17.79
C PHE A 517 -15.48 44.01 -16.58
N LEU A 518 -16.28 42.95 -16.32
CA LEU A 518 -17.15 42.82 -15.15
C LEU A 518 -16.41 42.85 -13.81
N SER A 519 -15.22 42.27 -13.70
CA SER A 519 -14.44 42.25 -12.46
C SER A 519 -13.89 43.63 -12.14
N ILE A 520 -13.43 44.36 -13.16
CA ILE A 520 -13.00 45.76 -13.03
C ILE A 520 -14.22 46.65 -12.73
N PHE A 521 -15.36 46.41 -13.39
CA PHE A 521 -16.60 47.12 -13.10
C PHE A 521 -17.09 46.87 -11.68
N ALA A 522 -17.01 45.63 -11.18
CA ALA A 522 -17.39 45.27 -9.82
C ALA A 522 -16.48 45.94 -8.77
N ILE A 523 -15.17 45.98 -9.03
CA ILE A 523 -14.22 46.69 -8.15
C ILE A 523 -14.48 48.20 -8.19
N MET A 524 -14.79 48.77 -9.35
CA MET A 524 -15.14 50.20 -9.47
C MET A 524 -16.49 50.54 -8.84
N THR A 525 -17.51 49.70 -8.96
CA THR A 525 -18.83 49.94 -8.35
C THR A 525 -18.78 49.79 -6.83
N VAL A 526 -18.05 48.81 -6.30
CA VAL A 526 -17.80 48.67 -4.87
C VAL A 526 -17.03 49.90 -4.33
N SER A 527 -16.01 50.36 -5.05
CA SER A 527 -15.26 51.57 -4.69
C SER A 527 -16.13 52.83 -4.73
N ALA A 528 -17.01 52.96 -5.73
CA ALA A 528 -17.97 54.06 -5.84
C ALA A 528 -19.02 54.05 -4.70
N LEU A 529 -19.53 52.87 -4.33
CA LEU A 529 -20.45 52.68 -3.19
C LEU A 529 -19.78 53.03 -1.84
N LEU A 530 -18.51 52.68 -1.65
CA LEU A 530 -17.73 53.03 -0.45
C LEU A 530 -17.44 54.55 -0.38
N SER A 531 -17.18 55.20 -1.51
CA SER A 531 -17.02 56.66 -1.56
C SER A 531 -18.35 57.41 -1.38
N GLY A 532 -19.47 56.88 -1.88
CA GLY A 532 -20.80 57.46 -1.71
C GLY A 532 -21.33 57.36 -0.28
N THR A 533 -21.06 56.25 0.41
CA THR A 533 -21.46 56.06 1.81
C THR A 533 -20.65 56.92 2.78
N THR A 534 -19.37 57.15 2.51
CA THR A 534 -18.53 58.09 3.29
C THR A 534 -18.96 59.54 3.07
N ALA A 535 -19.30 59.95 1.85
CA ALA A 535 -19.85 61.27 1.56
C ALA A 535 -21.23 61.49 2.22
N ALA A 536 -22.13 60.50 2.15
CA ALA A 536 -23.45 60.57 2.79
C ALA A 536 -23.36 60.63 4.32
N PHE A 537 -22.44 59.87 4.93
CA PHE A 537 -22.20 59.89 6.38
C PHE A 537 -21.65 61.25 6.85
N LEU A 538 -20.76 61.88 6.08
CA LEU A 538 -20.23 63.22 6.39
C LEU A 538 -21.26 64.33 6.21
N ILE A 539 -22.17 64.22 5.24
CA ILE A 539 -23.27 65.17 5.03
C ILE A 539 -24.35 65.03 6.11
N HIS A 540 -24.65 63.80 6.56
CA HIS A 540 -25.66 63.56 7.59
C HIS A 540 -25.18 63.96 9.00
N ARG A 541 -23.87 63.84 9.27
CA ARG A 541 -23.27 64.29 10.54
C ARG A 541 -23.31 65.83 10.72
N ARG A 542 -23.43 66.61 9.64
CA ARG A 542 -23.57 68.08 9.68
C ARG A 542 -25.02 68.57 9.91
N ARG A 543 -26.01 67.67 10.00
CA ARG A 543 -27.44 68.02 10.11
C ARG A 543 -28.15 67.48 11.37
N LEU A 544 -27.42 67.05 12.39
CA LEU A 544 -28.02 66.59 13.65
C LEU A 544 -27.95 67.67 14.74
N PRO A 545 -29.10 68.18 15.25
CA PRO A 545 -29.15 69.08 16.40
C PRO A 545 -28.76 68.35 17.69
N SER A 546 -28.01 69.05 18.53
CA SER A 546 -27.50 68.60 19.82
C SER A 546 -28.57 68.63 20.93
N THR A 547 -29.50 67.68 20.96
CA THR A 547 -30.27 67.35 22.18
C THR A 547 -30.94 66.00 21.99
N LEU A 548 -30.57 64.99 22.78
CA LEU A 548 -31.51 64.09 23.44
C LEU A 548 -30.75 63.25 24.47
N SER A 549 -31.06 63.59 25.72
CA SER A 549 -30.55 63.03 26.95
C SER A 549 -31.07 61.61 27.18
N LEU A 550 -30.20 60.78 27.76
CA LEU A 550 -30.43 59.42 28.22
C LEU A 550 -31.63 59.30 29.17
N THR A 551 -32.47 58.29 28.92
CA THR A 551 -33.28 57.65 29.96
C THR A 551 -33.02 56.14 29.96
N ARG A 552 -32.64 55.68 31.16
CA ARG A 552 -32.33 54.29 31.52
C ARG A 552 -33.50 53.35 31.26
N LEU A 553 -33.21 52.16 30.72
CA LEU A 553 -33.96 50.97 31.09
C LEU A 553 -33.04 49.78 31.35
N ARG A 554 -33.34 49.14 32.48
CA ARG A 554 -32.60 48.08 33.19
C ARG A 554 -32.34 46.86 32.31
N ILE A 555 -31.12 46.34 32.37
CA ILE A 555 -30.79 44.97 31.93
C ILE A 555 -30.94 44.05 33.15
N HIS A 556 -31.86 43.09 33.07
CA HIS A 556 -31.99 41.95 33.98
C HIS A 556 -31.14 40.79 33.42
N PHE A 557 -30.25 40.22 34.23
CA PHE A 557 -29.56 38.97 33.92
C PHE A 557 -30.37 37.77 34.45
N PRO A 558 -30.74 36.79 33.62
CA PRO A 558 -31.13 35.47 34.10
C PRO A 558 -29.89 34.60 34.34
N ARG A 559 -29.87 33.98 35.51
CA ARG A 559 -29.02 32.85 35.88
C ARG A 559 -29.59 31.58 35.26
N SER A 560 -28.70 30.67 34.88
CA SER A 560 -28.93 29.24 34.56
C SER A 560 -29.19 28.86 33.10
N LEU A 561 -28.38 27.88 32.69
CA LEU A 561 -28.43 27.07 31.48
C LEU A 561 -29.52 25.99 31.61
N SER A 562 -30.62 26.19 30.89
CA SER A 562 -31.48 25.11 30.38
C SER A 562 -32.59 25.77 29.55
N ASP A 563 -32.85 25.22 28.37
CA ASP A 563 -33.87 25.64 27.39
C ASP A 563 -33.46 26.72 26.39
N LEU A 564 -32.59 26.33 25.46
CA LEU A 564 -32.59 26.83 24.09
C LEU A 564 -32.65 25.64 23.13
N LYS A 565 -33.88 25.32 22.70
CA LYS A 565 -34.15 24.47 21.53
C LYS A 565 -33.66 25.21 20.29
N PHE A 566 -32.45 24.90 19.83
CA PHE A 566 -32.01 25.27 18.49
C PHE A 566 -32.51 24.21 17.51
N ARG A 567 -33.40 24.63 16.61
CA ARG A 567 -33.92 23.84 15.50
C ARG A 567 -32.83 23.79 14.43
N SER A 568 -31.94 22.80 14.48
CA SER A 568 -31.02 22.50 13.38
C SER A 568 -31.77 21.69 12.32
N HIS A 569 -31.95 22.26 11.14
CA HIS A 569 -32.27 21.48 9.95
C HIS A 569 -31.03 20.67 9.54
N THR A 570 -30.85 19.51 10.15
CA THR A 570 -29.98 18.44 9.64
C THR A 570 -30.83 17.53 8.79
N GLY A 571 -30.89 17.80 7.49
CA GLY A 571 -31.30 16.82 6.49
C GLY A 571 -30.18 15.81 6.30
N TYR A 572 -29.93 14.94 7.29
CA TYR A 572 -29.22 13.70 7.06
C TYR A 572 -30.17 12.80 6.28
N LYS A 573 -29.97 12.72 4.97
CA LYS A 573 -30.44 11.55 4.23
C LYS A 573 -29.68 10.35 4.80
N ASP A 574 -30.43 9.34 5.24
CA ASP A 574 -29.90 8.03 5.56
C ASP A 574 -28.97 7.59 4.43
N VAL A 575 -27.67 7.64 4.72
CA VAL A 575 -26.67 6.95 3.91
C VAL A 575 -26.91 5.48 4.18
N PRO A 576 -27.21 4.65 3.16
CA PRO A 576 -27.33 3.23 3.37
C PRO A 576 -25.99 2.75 3.94
N VAL A 577 -26.02 2.15 5.12
CA VAL A 577 -24.93 1.28 5.58
C VAL A 577 -24.87 0.16 4.55
N VAL A 578 -23.97 0.30 3.60
CA VAL A 578 -23.61 -0.77 2.69
C VAL A 578 -22.83 -1.75 3.54
N ASP A 579 -23.40 -2.94 3.75
CA ASP A 579 -22.65 -4.12 4.19
C ASP A 579 -21.48 -4.31 3.22
N GLU A 580 -20.33 -3.75 3.58
CA GLU A 580 -19.08 -4.07 2.92
C GLU A 580 -18.66 -5.46 3.40
N ASP A 581 -18.80 -6.44 2.51
CA ASP A 581 -18.30 -7.80 2.64
C ASP A 581 -16.75 -7.75 2.72
N TYR A 582 -16.23 -7.41 3.90
CA TYR A 582 -14.82 -7.56 4.27
C TYR A 582 -14.54 -9.05 4.37
N ASP A 583 -14.26 -9.70 3.23
CA ASP A 583 -13.69 -11.05 3.23
C ASP A 583 -12.42 -11.04 4.10
N THR A 584 -12.52 -11.71 5.25
CA THR A 584 -11.53 -11.84 6.32
C THR A 584 -10.32 -12.70 5.95
N GLU A 585 -10.28 -13.25 4.72
CA GLU A 585 -9.30 -14.26 4.29
C GLU A 585 -7.82 -13.77 4.29
N ALA A 586 -7.53 -12.48 4.46
CA ALA A 586 -6.15 -11.96 4.52
C ALA A 586 -5.93 -10.74 5.42
N ALA A 587 -6.80 -10.52 6.40
CA ALA A 587 -6.59 -9.49 7.42
C ALA A 587 -6.56 -10.17 8.79
N PRO A 588 -5.53 -9.98 9.63
CA PRO A 588 -5.74 -10.20 11.05
C PRO A 588 -6.89 -9.28 11.46
N LEU A 589 -7.99 -9.89 11.92
CA LEU A 589 -9.13 -9.18 12.52
C LEU A 589 -8.58 -8.33 13.66
N LEU A 590 -8.44 -7.04 13.41
CA LEU A 590 -8.16 -6.04 14.42
C LEU A 590 -9.44 -5.24 14.64
N LEU A 591 -10.21 -5.71 15.64
CA LEU A 591 -11.27 -5.05 16.40
C LEU A 591 -12.51 -4.56 15.63
N ASP A 592 -13.62 -5.30 15.74
CA ASP A 592 -14.96 -4.71 15.84
C ASP A 592 -15.54 -5.13 17.20
N GLU A 593 -15.30 -4.32 18.22
CA GLU A 593 -16.04 -4.40 19.48
C GLU A 593 -17.44 -3.81 19.25
N ARG A 594 -18.46 -4.65 19.07
CA ARG A 594 -19.85 -4.24 19.35
C ARG A 594 -20.62 -5.30 20.13
N VAL A 595 -20.72 -4.99 21.42
CA VAL A 595 -21.86 -5.21 22.32
C VAL A 595 -22.21 -6.66 22.63
N VAL A 596 -21.65 -7.15 23.73
CA VAL A 596 -22.33 -8.13 24.59
C VAL A 596 -23.47 -7.40 25.30
N SER A 597 -24.68 -7.96 25.26
CA SER A 597 -25.75 -7.66 26.21
C SER A 597 -26.75 -8.82 26.22
N PRO A 598 -27.38 -9.07 27.37
CA PRO A 598 -26.88 -9.81 28.52
C PRO A 598 -27.10 -11.32 28.39
#